data_AF-C7QEW2-F1
#
_entry.id   AF-C7QEW2-F1
#
_cell.length_a   1.000
_cell.length_b   1.000
_cell.length_c   1.000
_cell.angle_alpha   90.00
_cell.angle_beta   90.00
_cell.angle_gamma   90.00
#
_symmetry.space_group_name_H-M   'P 1'
#
loop_
_entity.id
_entity.type
_entity.pdbx_description
1 polymer ?
#
loop_
_entity_poly.entity_id
_entity_poly.type
_entity_poly.pdbx_seq_one_letter_code
_entity_poly.pdbx_strand_id
1 'polypeptide(L)'
;MTVALERPPAVRAGDGRDPAELVSAETFAKLVRYATEHHHVHRFYAADGVRQALLYLKAVCDNPGVRIVPDVSVDPFWHDLLMHTQEYEQFEQDHNNGRRLHHVPIRLDDISSGAAMERTIPILHATGYRVDMLWWETGESCCPPNPPVPCNPD
;
A
#
# COMPACT_ATOMS: atom_id res chain seq x y z
N MET A 1 -37.54 1.77 -22.47
CA MET A 1 -36.54 0.68 -22.66
C MET A 1 -35.29 1.14 -21.94
N THR A 2 -35.14 0.73 -20.69
CA THR A 2 -34.07 1.23 -19.80
C THR A 2 -32.94 0.22 -19.87
N VAL A 3 -31.82 0.62 -20.47
CA VAL A 3 -30.62 -0.21 -20.53
C VAL A 3 -30.02 -0.24 -19.13
N ALA A 4 -30.14 -1.37 -18.44
CA ALA A 4 -29.37 -1.61 -17.23
C ALA A 4 -27.89 -1.68 -17.64
N LEU A 5 -27.07 -0.76 -17.14
CA LEU A 5 -25.62 -0.90 -17.19
C LEU A 5 -25.27 -2.13 -16.35
N GLU A 6 -25.00 -3.25 -17.02
CA GLU A 6 -24.45 -4.42 -16.35
C GLU A 6 -23.11 -4.02 -15.75
N ARG A 7 -23.04 -4.07 -14.42
CA ARG A 7 -21.78 -4.00 -13.68
C ARG A 7 -20.90 -5.13 -14.21
N PRO A 8 -19.70 -4.87 -14.76
CA PRO A 8 -18.82 -5.93 -15.20
C PRO A 8 -18.61 -6.91 -14.03
N PRO A 9 -18.53 -8.23 -14.31
CA PRO A 9 -18.30 -9.21 -13.27
C PRO A 9 -17.04 -8.79 -12.53
N ALA A 10 -17.12 -8.69 -11.19
CA ALA A 10 -15.95 -8.48 -10.36
C ALA A 10 -14.91 -9.52 -10.79
N VAL A 11 -13.78 -9.05 -11.32
CA VAL A 11 -12.61 -9.88 -11.54
C VAL A 11 -12.40 -10.63 -10.24
N ARG A 12 -12.43 -11.96 -10.30
CA ARG A 12 -12.38 -12.78 -9.09
C ARG A 12 -11.13 -12.37 -8.32
N ALA A 13 -11.38 -11.78 -7.17
CA ALA A 13 -10.38 -11.38 -6.22
C ALA A 13 -9.51 -12.62 -5.93
N GLY A 14 -8.20 -12.52 -6.20
CA GLY A 14 -7.30 -13.68 -6.17
C GLY A 14 -7.39 -14.51 -4.89
N ASP A 15 -7.04 -15.79 -4.98
CA ASP A 15 -7.20 -16.86 -3.97
C ASP A 15 -6.37 -16.67 -2.67
N GLY A 16 -5.85 -15.46 -2.41
CA GLY A 16 -5.10 -15.12 -1.21
C GLY A 16 -5.98 -14.63 -0.04
N ARG A 17 -5.39 -14.63 1.17
CA ARG A 17 -6.00 -14.04 2.38
C ARG A 17 -6.28 -12.55 2.19
N ASP A 18 -7.26 -12.01 2.91
CA ASP A 18 -7.55 -10.57 2.86
C ASP A 18 -6.46 -9.79 3.63
N PRO A 19 -5.75 -8.83 3.03
CA PRO A 19 -4.80 -7.99 3.75
C PRO A 19 -5.39 -7.24 4.95
N ALA A 20 -6.72 -7.04 5.00
CA ALA A 20 -7.39 -6.48 6.17
C ALA A 20 -7.18 -7.32 7.45
N GLU A 21 -6.87 -8.61 7.32
CA GLU A 21 -6.54 -9.51 8.44
C GLU A 21 -5.19 -9.19 9.10
N LEU A 22 -4.36 -8.32 8.49
CA LEU A 22 -3.07 -7.91 9.05
C LEU A 22 -3.19 -6.93 10.22
N VAL A 23 -4.37 -6.40 10.48
CA VAL A 23 -4.65 -5.51 11.62
C VAL A 23 -5.98 -5.90 12.26
N SER A 24 -6.27 -5.33 13.44
CA SER A 24 -7.59 -5.51 14.04
C SER A 24 -8.70 -4.95 13.13
N ALA A 25 -9.91 -5.51 13.20
CA ALA A 25 -11.05 -4.99 12.45
C ALA A 25 -11.37 -3.52 12.79
N GLU A 26 -11.12 -3.11 14.04
CA GLU A 26 -11.25 -1.72 14.49
C GLU A 26 -10.23 -0.81 13.83
N THR A 27 -8.96 -1.21 13.81
CA THR A 27 -7.87 -0.50 13.13
C THR A 27 -8.19 -0.36 11.65
N PHE A 28 -8.58 -1.44 10.98
CA PHE A 28 -8.95 -1.39 9.56
C PHE A 28 -10.10 -0.40 9.32
N ALA A 29 -11.18 -0.48 10.10
CA ALA A 29 -12.31 0.44 9.96
C ALA A 29 -11.94 1.90 10.21
N LYS A 30 -11.06 2.17 11.19
CA LYS A 30 -10.54 3.51 11.49
C LYS A 30 -9.79 4.09 10.30
N LEU A 31 -8.87 3.31 9.73
CA LEU A 31 -8.06 3.70 8.59
C LEU A 31 -8.90 3.93 7.32
N VAL A 32 -9.85 3.03 7.04
CA VAL A 32 -10.77 3.21 5.91
C VAL A 32 -11.62 4.47 6.05
N ARG A 33 -12.12 4.76 7.25
CA ARG A 33 -12.86 6.00 7.50
C ARG A 33 -11.97 7.22 7.24
N TYR A 34 -10.76 7.24 7.82
CA TYR A 34 -9.82 8.33 7.61
C TYR A 34 -9.50 8.53 6.13
N ALA A 35 -9.14 7.46 5.42
CA ALA A 35 -8.81 7.50 4.00
C ALA A 35 -9.99 7.98 3.13
N THR A 36 -11.22 7.58 3.48
CA THR A 36 -12.45 8.07 2.81
C THR A 36 -12.57 9.58 2.93
N GLU A 37 -12.38 10.12 4.13
CA GLU A 37 -12.50 11.54 4.43
C GLU A 37 -11.33 12.36 3.85
N HIS A 38 -10.10 11.84 3.99
CA HIS A 38 -8.87 12.51 3.61
C HIS A 38 -8.69 12.60 2.09
N HIS A 39 -8.96 11.51 1.37
CA HIS A 39 -8.81 11.46 -0.09
C HIS A 39 -10.08 11.85 -0.84
N HIS A 40 -11.19 12.09 -0.14
CA HIS A 40 -12.51 12.39 -0.73
C HIS A 40 -13.00 11.32 -1.72
N VAL A 41 -12.78 10.05 -1.39
CA VAL A 41 -13.10 8.89 -2.23
C VAL A 41 -14.25 8.07 -1.67
N HIS A 42 -14.78 7.13 -2.48
CA HIS A 42 -15.79 6.20 -1.99
C HIS A 42 -15.17 5.18 -1.00
N ARG A 43 -15.91 4.78 0.03
CA ARG A 43 -15.43 3.86 1.09
C ARG A 43 -14.82 2.55 0.57
N PHE A 44 -15.31 2.03 -0.55
CA PHE A 44 -14.79 0.79 -1.15
C PHE A 44 -13.41 1.00 -1.75
N TYR A 45 -13.19 2.12 -2.44
CA TYR A 45 -11.89 2.51 -2.96
C TYR A 45 -10.89 2.70 -1.81
N ALA A 46 -11.29 3.40 -0.75
CA ALA A 46 -10.47 3.55 0.45
C ALA A 46 -10.13 2.20 1.10
N ALA A 47 -11.11 1.30 1.21
CA ALA A 47 -10.89 -0.04 1.76
C ALA A 47 -9.88 -0.85 0.95
N ASP A 48 -9.95 -0.78 -0.38
CA ASP A 48 -9.01 -1.50 -1.25
C ASP A 48 -7.61 -0.88 -1.19
N GLY A 49 -7.49 0.45 -1.16
CA GLY A 49 -6.21 1.14 -0.98
C GLY A 49 -5.53 0.79 0.35
N VAL A 50 -6.29 0.79 1.46
CA VAL A 50 -5.78 0.36 2.77
C VAL A 50 -5.32 -1.11 2.74
N ARG A 51 -6.06 -2.01 2.07
CA ARG A 51 -5.61 -3.41 1.90
C ARG A 51 -4.28 -3.49 1.17
N GLN A 52 -4.13 -2.78 0.06
CA GLN A 52 -2.89 -2.83 -0.73
C GLN A 52 -1.70 -2.21 0.03
N ALA A 53 -1.92 -1.16 0.83
CA ALA A 53 -0.89 -0.61 1.72
C ALA A 53 -0.49 -1.60 2.82
N LEU A 54 -1.44 -2.29 3.45
CA LEU A 54 -1.13 -3.32 4.45
C LEU A 54 -0.35 -4.50 3.84
N LEU A 55 -0.75 -4.95 2.65
CA LEU A 55 -0.02 -5.96 1.87
C LEU A 55 1.43 -5.52 1.61
N TYR A 56 1.61 -4.28 1.14
CA TYR A 56 2.94 -3.71 0.90
C TYR A 56 3.81 -3.74 2.15
N LEU A 57 3.29 -3.26 3.28
CA LEU A 57 4.04 -3.25 4.53
C LEU A 57 4.38 -4.66 5.00
N LYS A 58 3.47 -5.62 4.83
CA LYS A 58 3.76 -7.02 5.14
C LYS A 58 4.91 -7.56 4.29
N ALA A 59 4.91 -7.27 3.00
CA ALA A 59 6.01 -7.65 2.12
C ALA A 59 7.35 -7.05 2.55
N VAL A 60 7.36 -5.77 2.96
CA VAL A 60 8.57 -5.10 3.52
C VAL A 60 9.05 -5.80 4.79
N CYS A 61 8.15 -6.12 5.72
CA CYS A 61 8.48 -6.83 6.95
C CYS A 61 9.09 -8.22 6.71
N ASP A 62 8.53 -8.97 5.76
CA ASP A 62 8.93 -10.35 5.46
C ASP A 62 10.27 -10.45 4.73
N ASN A 63 10.70 -9.36 4.10
CA ASN A 63 11.87 -9.34 3.23
C ASN A 63 12.88 -8.27 3.70
N PRO A 64 13.40 -8.37 4.94
CA PRO A 64 14.34 -7.39 5.46
C PRO A 64 15.60 -7.35 4.58
N GLY A 65 16.02 -6.14 4.21
CA GLY A 65 17.19 -5.91 3.35
C GLY A 65 16.89 -5.97 1.84
N VAL A 66 15.69 -6.39 1.44
CA VAL A 66 15.22 -6.24 0.06
C VAL A 66 14.54 -4.89 -0.10
N ARG A 67 14.90 -4.17 -1.15
CA ARG A 67 14.25 -2.90 -1.47
C ARG A 67 12.96 -3.15 -2.24
N ILE A 68 11.85 -3.00 -1.54
CA ILE A 68 10.49 -3.03 -2.06
C ILE A 68 9.97 -1.60 -2.03
N VAL A 69 9.28 -1.19 -3.09
CA VAL A 69 8.72 0.17 -3.21
C VAL A 69 7.21 0.08 -3.44
N PRO A 70 6.42 1.02 -2.90
CA PRO A 70 5.00 1.09 -3.20
C PRO A 70 4.78 1.73 -4.58
N ASP A 71 3.67 1.36 -5.23
CA ASP A 71 3.14 2.09 -6.37
C ASP A 71 2.62 3.47 -5.93
N VAL A 72 2.61 4.47 -6.83
CA VAL A 72 2.05 5.80 -6.55
C VAL A 72 0.60 5.77 -6.07
N SER A 73 -0.18 4.78 -6.49
CA SER A 73 -1.56 4.61 -6.04
C SER A 73 -1.68 4.04 -4.62
N VAL A 74 -0.64 3.35 -4.12
CA VAL A 74 -0.63 2.69 -2.81
C VAL A 74 0.03 3.54 -1.72
N ASP A 75 1.08 4.29 -2.05
CA ASP A 75 1.84 5.11 -1.08
C ASP A 75 0.96 6.09 -0.26
N PRO A 76 -0.05 6.77 -0.82
CA PRO A 76 -0.92 7.65 -0.02
C PRO A 76 -1.60 6.93 1.16
N PHE A 77 -1.94 5.65 1.00
CA PHE A 77 -2.57 4.86 2.05
C PHE A 77 -1.57 4.35 3.09
N TRP A 78 -0.27 4.26 2.74
CA TRP A 78 0.77 4.09 3.76
C TRP A 78 0.96 5.38 4.57
N HIS A 79 0.88 6.56 3.94
CA HIS A 79 0.91 7.83 4.66
C HIS A 79 -0.25 7.94 5.65
N ASP A 80 -1.44 7.51 5.26
CA ASP A 80 -2.58 7.45 6.18
C ASP A 80 -2.24 6.61 7.43
N LEU A 81 -1.59 5.45 7.28
CA LEU A 81 -1.12 4.64 8.40
C LEU A 81 -0.10 5.38 9.27
N LEU A 82 0.85 6.10 8.67
CA LEU A 82 1.86 6.87 9.41
C LEU A 82 1.26 7.98 10.28
N MET A 83 0.12 8.55 9.88
CA MET A 83 -0.64 9.52 10.67
C MET A 83 -1.36 8.89 11.88
N HIS A 84 -1.45 7.55 11.93
CA HIS A 84 -2.06 6.75 12.97
C HIS A 84 -0.99 6.00 13.76
N THR A 85 -0.15 6.75 14.47
CA THR A 85 1.11 6.25 15.03
C THR A 85 0.97 5.06 15.98
N GLN A 86 -0.12 4.99 16.76
CA GLN A 86 -0.41 3.85 17.65
C GLN A 86 -0.69 2.58 16.85
N GLU A 87 -1.54 2.67 15.83
CA GLU A 87 -1.85 1.55 14.95
C GLU A 87 -0.63 1.11 14.13
N TYR A 88 0.19 2.07 13.70
CA TYR A 88 1.41 1.77 12.94
C TYR A 88 2.48 1.09 13.79
N GLU A 89 2.67 1.53 15.04
CA GLU A 89 3.53 0.84 16.01
C GLU A 89 3.02 -0.57 16.31
N GLN A 90 1.71 -0.74 16.50
CA GLN A 90 1.13 -2.07 16.72
C GLN A 90 1.36 -3.00 15.53
N PHE A 91 1.21 -2.50 14.29
CA PHE A 91 1.53 -3.27 13.09
C PHE A 91 3.01 -3.72 13.08
N GLU A 92 3.93 -2.85 13.46
CA GLU A 92 5.36 -3.17 13.53
C GLU A 92 5.68 -4.21 14.61
N GLN A 93 4.99 -4.14 15.76
CA GLN A 93 5.09 -5.16 16.81
C GLN A 93 4.64 -6.53 16.26
N ASP A 94 3.48 -6.56 15.60
CA ASP A 94 2.86 -7.79 15.13
C ASP A 94 3.61 -8.43 13.95
N HIS A 95 4.14 -7.61 13.04
CA HIS A 95 4.68 -8.10 11.75
C HIS A 95 6.16 -7.86 11.53
N ASN A 96 6.80 -6.94 12.26
CA ASN A 96 8.23 -6.61 12.08
C ASN A 96 9.09 -6.89 13.32
N ASN A 97 8.62 -7.71 14.26
CA ASN A 97 9.27 -7.96 15.55
C ASN A 97 9.58 -6.65 16.32
N GLY A 98 8.67 -5.68 16.26
CA GLY A 98 8.80 -4.38 16.91
C GLY A 98 9.84 -3.44 16.28
N ARG A 99 10.44 -3.79 15.14
CA ARG A 99 11.36 -2.89 14.43
C ARG A 99 10.58 -1.81 13.70
N ARG A 100 11.09 -0.58 13.76
CA ARG A 100 10.52 0.57 13.07
C ARG A 100 10.67 0.43 11.55
N LEU A 101 9.57 0.57 10.83
CA LEU A 101 9.51 0.77 9.39
C LEU A 101 9.58 2.26 9.11
N HIS A 102 10.78 2.74 8.80
CA HIS A 102 10.99 4.13 8.43
C HIS A 102 10.49 4.38 7.00
N HIS A 103 9.58 5.34 6.85
CA HIS A 103 9.30 5.92 5.54
C HIS A 103 10.49 6.80 5.16
N VAL A 104 11.23 6.38 4.14
CA VAL A 104 12.34 7.15 3.58
C VAL A 104 11.91 7.56 2.18
N PRO A 105 11.72 8.86 1.90
CA PRO A 105 11.47 9.35 0.55
C PRO A 105 12.75 9.15 -0.29
N ILE A 106 12.85 8.01 -0.98
CA ILE A 106 14.04 7.68 -1.76
C ILE A 106 13.84 8.09 -3.22
N ARG A 107 14.81 8.84 -3.76
CA ARG A 107 15.00 9.08 -5.18
C ARG A 107 16.16 8.23 -5.70
N LEU A 108 15.88 7.19 -6.45
CA LEU A 108 16.90 6.42 -7.17
C LEU A 108 16.43 6.23 -8.62
N ASP A 109 17.38 6.18 -9.56
CA ASP A 109 17.12 5.87 -10.98
C ASP A 109 16.43 4.50 -11.16
N ASP A 110 16.58 3.61 -10.19
CA ASP A 110 15.94 2.29 -10.09
C ASP A 110 14.40 2.37 -9.95
N ILE A 111 13.91 3.50 -9.41
CA ILE A 111 12.49 3.74 -9.19
C ILE A 111 11.84 4.36 -10.43
N SER A 112 12.53 5.26 -11.13
CA SER A 112 12.04 5.91 -12.36
C SER A 112 12.15 5.03 -13.61
N SER A 113 12.89 3.92 -13.55
CA SER A 113 13.08 2.98 -14.66
C SER A 113 12.10 1.80 -14.66
N GLY A 114 11.23 1.67 -13.66
CA GLY A 114 10.29 0.54 -13.51
C GLY A 114 10.90 -0.75 -12.95
N ALA A 115 12.23 -0.86 -12.86
CA ALA A 115 12.94 -2.02 -12.33
C ALA A 115 12.59 -2.33 -10.86
N ALA A 116 12.22 -1.31 -10.08
CA ALA A 116 11.74 -1.50 -8.72
C ALA A 116 10.40 -2.26 -8.66
N MET A 117 9.47 -1.99 -9.59
CA MET A 117 8.16 -2.64 -9.62
C MET A 117 8.26 -4.12 -10.08
N GLU A 118 9.15 -4.41 -11.03
CA GLU A 118 9.44 -5.78 -11.48
C GLU A 118 9.91 -6.68 -10.32
N ARG A 119 10.58 -6.11 -9.31
CA ARG A 119 10.97 -6.83 -8.09
C ARG A 119 9.84 -6.88 -7.06
N THR A 120 9.09 -5.79 -6.89
CA THR A 120 8.01 -5.70 -5.89
C THR A 120 6.91 -6.73 -6.16
N ILE A 121 6.39 -6.82 -7.38
CA ILE A 121 5.19 -7.62 -7.69
C ILE A 121 5.35 -9.10 -7.29
N PRO A 122 6.43 -9.82 -7.69
CA PRO A 122 6.63 -11.21 -7.27
C PRO A 122 6.67 -11.38 -5.74
N ILE A 123 7.24 -10.40 -5.02
CA ILE A 123 7.34 -10.44 -3.56
C ILE A 123 5.96 -10.25 -2.91
N LEU A 124 5.13 -9.36 -3.44
CA LEU A 124 3.74 -9.18 -2.97
C LEU A 124 2.96 -10.50 -3.08
N HIS A 125 3.06 -11.18 -4.22
CA HIS A 125 2.39 -12.48 -4.41
C HIS A 125 2.92 -13.56 -3.45
N ALA A 126 4.22 -13.55 -3.13
CA ALA A 126 4.83 -14.50 -2.22
C ALA A 126 4.32 -14.38 -0.77
N THR A 127 3.66 -13.27 -0.39
CA THR A 127 3.06 -13.09 0.95
C THR A 127 1.85 -14.00 1.21
N GLY A 128 1.23 -14.54 0.14
CA GLY A 128 -0.01 -15.32 0.23
C GLY A 128 -1.27 -14.51 0.53
N TYR A 129 -1.16 -13.17 0.52
CA TYR A 129 -2.31 -12.26 0.57
C TYR A 129 -2.76 -11.86 -0.83
N ARG A 130 -3.99 -11.38 -0.93
CA ARG A 130 -4.55 -10.93 -2.21
C ARG A 130 -3.85 -9.65 -2.70
N VAL A 131 -3.25 -9.76 -3.88
CA VAL A 131 -2.73 -8.64 -4.68
C VAL A 131 -3.82 -8.20 -5.64
N ASP A 132 -4.19 -6.91 -5.63
CA ASP A 132 -5.10 -6.32 -6.62
C ASP A 132 -4.28 -5.52 -7.62
N MET A 133 -4.04 -6.09 -8.80
CA MET A 133 -3.14 -5.51 -9.81
C MET A 133 -3.56 -4.12 -10.28
N LEU A 134 -4.84 -3.73 -10.15
CA LEU A 134 -5.28 -2.38 -10.49
C LEU A 134 -4.59 -1.27 -9.66
N TRP A 135 -4.02 -1.64 -8.51
CA TRP A 135 -3.24 -0.76 -7.64
C TRP A 135 -1.71 -0.86 -7.86
N TRP A 136 -1.27 -1.70 -8.79
CA TRP A 136 0.16 -1.97 -9.04
C TRP A 136 0.53 -1.81 -10.52
N GLU A 137 -0.36 -1.21 -11.30
CA GLU A 137 -0.28 -1.12 -12.77
C GLU A 137 0.36 0.18 -13.28
N THR A 138 0.54 1.20 -12.44
CA THR A 138 1.08 2.48 -12.94
C THR A 138 2.54 2.36 -13.34
N GLY A 139 3.30 1.49 -12.65
CA GLY A 139 4.75 1.41 -12.80
C GLY A 139 5.48 2.70 -12.39
N GLU A 140 4.74 3.68 -11.88
CA GLU A 140 5.22 4.98 -11.42
C GLU A 140 5.37 4.94 -9.90
N SER A 141 6.43 5.59 -9.43
CA SER A 141 6.61 5.84 -8.01
C SER A 141 5.92 7.11 -7.58
N CYS A 142 5.46 7.14 -6.33
CA CYS A 142 4.86 8.30 -5.67
C CYS A 142 5.73 9.57 -5.65
N CYS A 143 7.01 9.48 -6.00
CA CYS A 143 7.88 10.63 -6.09
C CYS A 143 7.65 11.36 -7.43
N PRO A 144 7.12 12.60 -7.45
CA PRO A 144 7.07 13.40 -8.68
C PRO A 144 8.50 13.62 -9.22
N PRO A 145 8.69 13.96 -10.50
CA PRO A 145 10.03 14.17 -11.09
C PRO A 145 10.85 15.29 -10.42
N ASN A 146 10.26 16.06 -9.49
CA ASN A 146 10.94 17.11 -8.75
C ASN A 146 10.31 17.37 -7.37
N PRO A 147 10.43 16.47 -6.37
CA PRO A 147 9.93 16.73 -5.03
C PRO A 147 10.90 17.67 -4.30
N PRO A 148 10.42 18.55 -3.40
CA PRO A 148 11.28 19.42 -2.62
C PRO A 148 12.36 18.58 -1.93
N VAL A 149 13.62 18.90 -2.24
CA VAL A 149 14.80 18.33 -1.56
C VAL A 149 14.63 18.50 -0.05
N PRO A 150 14.89 17.47 0.77
CA PRO A 150 14.92 17.65 2.22
C PRO A 150 15.90 18.77 2.55
N CYS A 151 15.48 19.72 3.38
CA CYS A 151 16.34 20.77 3.90
C CYS A 151 17.32 20.23 4.96
N ASN A 152 17.97 19.08 4.74
CA ASN A 152 19.21 18.72 5.44
C ASN A 152 19.85 17.46 4.84
N PRO A 153 21.13 17.50 4.42
CA PRO A 153 21.91 16.32 4.08
C PRO A 153 22.84 16.01 5.26
N ASP A 154 22.34 15.26 6.26
CA ASP A 154 23.21 14.62 7.25
C ASP A 154 23.29 13.12 6.97
#